data_AF-A0A2K2V8U9-F1
#
_entry.id   AF-A0A2K2V8U9-F1
#
_cell.length_a   1.000
_cell.length_b   1.000
_cell.length_c   1.000
_cell.angle_alpha   90.00
_cell.angle_beta   90.00
_cell.angle_gamma   90.00
#
_symmetry.space_group_name_H-M   'P 1'
#
loop_
_entity.id
_entity.type
_entity.pdbx_description
1 polymer ?
#
loop_
_entity_poly.entity_id
_entity_poly.type
_entity_poly.pdbx_seq_one_letter_code
_entity_poly.pdbx_strand_id
1 'polypeptide(L)' 'MASCSPKLNEQKFRNTIVRAGLNSYMNYHANIREHVSYPMGMIPKKLRVWQQDILRTAVASLSHTKPIE' A
#
# COMPACT_ATOMS: atom_id res chain seq x y z
N MET A 1 1.19 -3.67 -1.39
CA MET A 1 2.17 -2.91 -2.21
C MET A 1 2.35 -1.51 -1.64
N ALA A 2 3.56 -0.93 -1.65
CA ALA A 2 3.79 0.44 -1.17
C ALA A 2 4.41 1.33 -2.24
N SER A 3 3.65 2.27 -2.77
CA SER A 3 4.09 3.11 -3.89
C SER A 3 3.21 4.36 -4.04
N CYS A 4 2.56 4.51 -5.19
CA CYS A 4 1.65 5.58 -5.57
C CYS A 4 0.25 5.40 -4.98
N SER A 5 -0.61 6.36 -5.27
CA SER A 5 -2.04 6.28 -4.99
C SER A 5 -2.67 5.01 -5.58
N PRO A 6 -3.58 4.32 -4.84
CA PRO A 6 -4.35 3.21 -5.36
C PRO A 6 -5.15 3.59 -6.60
N LYS A 7 -5.68 4.83 -6.66
CA LYS A 7 -6.41 5.32 -7.84
C LYS A 7 -5.64 5.19 -9.16
N LEU A 8 -4.30 5.16 -9.11
CA LEU A 8 -3.46 5.10 -10.31
C LEU A 8 -3.23 3.67 -10.80
N ASN A 9 -2.93 2.73 -9.90
CA ASN A 9 -2.45 1.40 -10.30
C ASN A 9 -3.09 0.23 -9.53
N GLU A 10 -4.13 0.48 -8.72
CA GLU A 10 -4.79 -0.57 -7.94
C GLU A 10 -5.24 -1.73 -8.81
N GLN A 11 -5.91 -1.45 -9.95
CA GLN A 11 -6.40 -2.51 -10.85
C GLN A 11 -5.27 -3.41 -11.37
N LYS A 12 -4.10 -2.82 -11.68
CA LYS A 12 -2.94 -3.57 -12.18
C LYS A 12 -2.45 -4.54 -11.10
N PHE A 13 -2.31 -4.07 -9.86
CA PHE A 13 -1.86 -4.91 -8.75
C PHE A 13 -2.89 -5.96 -8.35
N ARG A 14 -4.19 -5.63 -8.38
CA ARG A 14 -5.27 -6.61 -8.21
C ARG A 14 -5.18 -7.72 -9.26
N ASN A 15 -5.00 -7.37 -10.53
CA ASN A 15 -4.83 -8.36 -11.59
C ASN A 15 -3.57 -9.21 -11.39
N THR A 16 -2.46 -8.62 -10.92
CA THR A 16 -1.23 -9.36 -10.62
C THR A 16 -1.43 -10.40 -9.53
N ILE A 17 -2.09 -10.05 -8.42
CA ILE A 17 -2.31 -11.01 -7.32
C ILE A 17 -3.34 -12.09 -7.69
N VAL A 18 -4.35 -11.76 -8.49
CA VAL A 18 -5.32 -12.74 -9.02
C VAL A 18 -4.61 -13.75 -9.91
N ARG A 19 -3.68 -13.30 -10.77
CA ARG A 19 -2.85 -14.20 -11.59
C ARG A 19 -1.94 -15.11 -10.75
N ALA A 20 -1.62 -14.70 -9.52
CA ALA A 20 -0.88 -15.51 -8.55
C ALA A 20 -1.79 -16.43 -7.70
N GLY A 21 -3.10 -16.47 -7.95
CA GLY A 21 -4.05 -17.31 -7.22
C GLY A 21 -4.59 -16.71 -5.92
N LEU A 22 -4.36 -15.40 -5.67
CA LEU A 22 -4.87 -14.71 -4.49
C LEU A 22 -6.17 -13.96 -4.80
N ASN A 23 -7.03 -13.82 -3.78
CA ASN A 23 -8.27 -13.04 -3.89
C ASN A 23 -7.98 -11.55 -4.17
N SER A 24 -8.70 -10.95 -5.12
CA SER A 24 -8.44 -9.57 -5.57
C SER A 24 -8.54 -8.51 -4.47
N TYR A 25 -9.27 -8.77 -3.39
CA TYR A 25 -9.44 -7.89 -2.23
C TYR A 25 -8.39 -8.11 -1.14
N MET A 26 -7.53 -9.12 -1.29
CA MET A 26 -6.36 -9.31 -0.44
C MET A 26 -5.15 -8.46 -0.89
N ASN A 27 -5.35 -7.54 -1.83
CA ASN A 27 -4.36 -6.52 -2.15
C ASN A 27 -4.58 -5.27 -1.29
N TYR A 28 -3.57 -4.89 -0.49
CA TYR A 28 -3.55 -3.60 0.19
C TYR A 28 -2.50 -2.68 -0.42
N HIS A 29 -2.90 -1.47 -0.80
CA HIS A 29 -2.02 -0.47 -1.41
C HIS A 29 -1.72 0.66 -0.42
N ALA A 30 -0.48 0.70 0.08
CA ALA A 30 0.03 1.78 0.90
C ALA A 30 0.52 2.93 0.01
N ASN A 31 -0.15 4.08 0.06
CA ASN A 31 0.29 5.28 -0.63
C ASN A 31 1.37 5.98 0.19
N ILE A 32 2.64 5.74 -0.17
CA ILE A 32 3.79 6.39 0.46
C ILE A 32 4.37 7.52 -0.40
N ARG A 33 3.94 7.66 -1.65
CA ARG A 33 4.48 8.67 -2.56
C ARG A 33 3.74 10.00 -2.44
N GLU A 34 2.45 10.02 -2.80
CA GLU A 34 1.68 11.26 -2.82
C GLU A 34 1.31 11.73 -1.40
N HIS A 35 1.17 10.81 -0.44
CA HIS A 35 0.80 11.16 0.94
C HIS A 35 1.99 11.40 1.87
N VAL A 36 3.20 10.93 1.50
CA VAL A 36 4.38 11.01 2.39
C VAL A 36 5.55 11.64 1.67
N SER A 37 6.11 11.00 0.64
CA SER A 37 7.34 11.47 0.01
C SER A 37 7.21 12.85 -0.65
N TYR A 38 6.13 13.11 -1.38
CA TYR A 38 5.91 14.40 -2.05
C TYR A 38 5.69 15.57 -1.07
N PRO A 39 4.76 15.48 -0.10
CA PRO A 39 4.53 16.59 0.84
C PRO A 39 5.70 16.81 1.82
N MET A 40 6.48 15.77 2.13
CA MET A 40 7.57 15.86 3.11
C MET A 40 8.85 16.49 2.52
N GLY A 41 8.94 16.66 1.19
CA GLY A 41 10.04 17.36 0.52
C GLY A 41 11.44 16.92 0.99
N MET A 42 12.25 17.89 1.45
CA MET A 42 13.59 17.66 2.01
C MET A 42 13.62 17.54 3.55
N ILE A 43 12.60 16.95 4.17
CA ILE A 43 12.60 16.62 5.61
C ILE A 43 12.87 15.12 5.79
N PRO A 44 14.10 14.63 5.49
CA PRO A 44 14.40 13.19 5.45
C PRO A 44 14.33 12.51 6.82
N LYS A 45 14.56 13.27 7.91
CA LYS A 45 14.68 12.71 9.27
C LYS A 45 13.42 11.96 9.72
N LYS A 46 12.23 12.44 9.34
CA LYS A 46 10.95 11.80 9.73
C LYS A 46 10.32 10.97 8.61
N LEU A 47 10.74 11.17 7.36
CA LEU A 47 10.18 10.50 6.18
C LEU A 47 10.16 8.98 6.35
N ARG A 48 11.30 8.40 6.75
CA ARG A 48 11.45 6.94 6.89
C ARG A 48 10.52 6.36 7.96
N VAL A 49 10.39 7.04 9.09
CA VAL A 49 9.54 6.59 10.20
C VAL A 49 8.09 6.56 9.74
N TRP A 50 7.63 7.61 9.07
CA TRP A 50 6.25 7.72 8.59
C TRP A 50 5.93 6.67 7.52
N GLN A 51 6.86 6.43 6.59
CA GLN A 51 6.74 5.37 5.61
C GLN A 51 6.63 3.99 6.28
N GLN A 52 7.47 3.73 7.29
CA GLN A 52 7.43 2.48 8.06
C GLN A 52 6.11 2.31 8.82
N ASP A 53 5.57 3.36 9.41
CA ASP A 53 4.30 3.28 10.16
C ASP A 53 3.12 2.99 9.23
N ILE A 54 3.06 3.64 8.06
CA ILE A 54 2.04 3.35 7.04
C ILE A 54 2.15 1.90 6.55
N LEU A 55 3.38 1.40 6.36
CA LEU A 55 3.63 0.01 6.00
C LEU A 55 3.16 -0.96 7.08
N ARG A 56 3.44 -0.68 8.36
CA ARG A 56 2.99 -1.50 9.50
C ARG A 56 1.46 -1.57 9.54
N THR A 57 0.78 -0.44 9.39
CA THR A 57 -0.69 -0.39 9.36
C THR A 57 -1.26 -1.16 8.16
N ALA A 58 -0.62 -1.09 7.00
CA ALA A 58 -1.02 -1.85 5.82
C ALA A 58 -0.92 -3.37 6.05
N VAL A 59 0.19 -3.83 6.64
CA VAL A 59 0.40 -5.24 6.98
C VAL A 59 -0.60 -5.70 8.05
N ALA A 60 -0.80 -4.91 9.10
CA ALA A 60 -1.78 -5.21 10.14
C ALA A 60 -3.21 -5.30 9.55
N SER A 61 -3.57 -4.37 8.67
CA SER A 61 -4.87 -4.40 7.97
C SER A 61 -5.05 -5.71 7.19
N LEU A 62 -4.04 -6.14 6.43
CA LEU A 62 -4.07 -7.41 5.70
C LEU A 62 -4.20 -8.63 6.60
N SER A 63 -3.62 -8.61 7.81
CA SER A 63 -3.76 -9.73 8.75
C SER A 63 -5.19 -9.89 9.30
N HIS A 64 -6.01 -8.85 9.23
CA HIS A 64 -7.42 -8.88 9.64
C HIS A 64 -8.39 -9.02 8.46
N THR A 65 -7.93 -8.84 7.21
CA THR A 65 -8.75 -8.98 6.01
C THR A 65 -8.99 -10.44 5.69
N LYS A 66 -10.26 -10.80 5.44
CA LYS A 66 -10.65 -12.11 4.92
C LYS A 66 -10.90 -12.02 3.41
N PRO A 67 -10.62 -13.09 2.65
CA PRO A 67 -11.06 -13.16 1.27
C PRO A 67 -12.59 -13.06 1.22
N ILE A 68 -13.10 -12.20 0.36
CA ILE A 68 -14.54 -12.09 0.07
C ILE A 68 -14.82 -12.78 -1.26
N GLU A 69 -15.90 -13.56 -1.32
CA GLU A 69 -16.35 -14.26 -2.54
C GLU A 69 -16.88 -13.30 -3.61
#